data_AF-A0A950X6M2-F1
#
_entry.id   AF-A0A950X6M2-F1
#
_cell.length_a   1.000
_cell.length_b   1.000
_cell.length_c   1.000
_cell.angle_alpha   90.00
_cell.angle_beta   90.00
_cell.angle_gamma   90.00
#
_symmetry.space_group_name_H-M   'P 1'
#
loop_
_entity.id
_entity.type
_entity.pdbx_description
1 polymer ?
#
loop_
_entity_poly.entity_id
_entity_poly.type
_entity_poly.pdbx_seq_one_letter_code
_entity_poly.pdbx_strand_id
1 'polypeptide(L)' 'MPAEVRATVKLYLDGKIREWYSRGDGKGVVFLLDAKTEDEARAVMETLPLAKEQLMDEQYIPVGPLVPLRVLIGPGAQQ' A
#
# COMPACT_ATOMS: atom_id res chain seq x y z
N MET A 1 2.99 -4.88 -19.67
CA MET A 1 2.22 -3.82 -18.99
C MET A 1 0.72 -4.10 -18.82
N PRO A 2 -0.08 -4.53 -19.81
CA PRO A 2 -1.53 -4.66 -19.62
C PRO A 2 -1.95 -5.63 -18.50
N ALA A 3 -1.19 -6.71 -18.30
CA ALA A 3 -1.42 -7.66 -17.23
C ALA A 3 -1.16 -7.05 -15.84
N GLU A 4 -0.08 -6.28 -15.70
CA GLU A 4 0.27 -5.56 -14.46
C GLU A 4 -0.87 -4.64 -14.04
N VAL A 5 -1.29 -3.76 -14.95
CA VAL A 5 -2.37 -2.79 -14.71
C VAL A 5 -3.64 -3.50 -14.26
N ARG A 6 -4.03 -4.60 -14.93
CA ARG A 6 -5.23 -5.36 -14.55
C ARG A 6 -5.10 -6.00 -13.16
N ALA A 7 -3.93 -6.55 -12.84
CA ALA A 7 -3.68 -7.17 -11.53
C ALA A 7 -3.72 -6.11 -10.41
N THR A 8 -3.05 -4.97 -10.60
CA THR A 8 -3.06 -3.86 -9.65
C THR A 8 -4.47 -3.30 -9.44
N VAL A 9 -5.23 -3.09 -10.53
CA VAL A 9 -6.64 -2.63 -10.42
C VAL A 9 -7.50 -3.64 -9.66
N LYS A 10 -7.29 -4.94 -9.87
CA LYS A 10 -7.99 -5.98 -9.11
C LYS A 10 -7.70 -5.86 -7.61
N LEU A 11 -6.43 -5.72 -7.22
CA LEU A 11 -6.06 -5.54 -5.81
C LEU A 11 -6.69 -4.29 -5.18
N TYR A 12 -6.83 -3.21 -5.95
CA TYR A 12 -7.56 -2.02 -5.52
C TYR A 12 -9.06 -2.30 -5.31
N LEU A 13 -9.72 -2.95 -6.27
CA LEU A 13 -11.13 -3.32 -6.17
C LEU A 13 -11.41 -4.32 -5.03
N ASP A 14 -10.46 -5.22 -4.76
CA ASP A 14 -10.52 -6.18 -3.66
C ASP A 14 -10.21 -5.54 -2.29
N GLY A 15 -9.91 -4.24 -2.25
CA GLY A 15 -9.64 -3.47 -1.02
C GLY A 15 -8.23 -3.66 -0.43
N LYS A 16 -7.35 -4.42 -1.11
CA LYS A 16 -5.97 -4.65 -0.67
C LYS A 16 -5.07 -3.45 -0.92
N ILE A 17 -5.30 -2.70 -2.01
CA ILE A 17 -4.70 -1.37 -2.21
C ILE A 17 -5.76 -0.34 -1.85
N ARG A 18 -5.48 0.52 -0.88
CA ARG A 18 -6.36 1.61 -0.46
C ARG A 18 -6.10 2.88 -1.26
N GLU A 19 -4.82 3.18 -1.49
CA GLU A 19 -4.38 4.37 -2.21
C GLU A 19 -3.15 4.03 -3.07
N TRP A 20 -2.98 4.78 -4.16
CA TRP A 20 -1.84 4.64 -5.06
C TRP A 20 -1.36 6.00 -5.56
N TYR A 21 -0.05 6.13 -5.69
CA TYR A 21 0.56 7.36 -6.18
C TYR A 21 1.75 7.04 -7.07
N SER A 22 1.91 7.78 -8.16
CA SER A 22 3.18 7.81 -8.87
C SER A 22 4.21 8.51 -7.99
N ARG A 23 5.40 7.93 -7.87
CA ARG A 23 6.52 8.61 -7.20
C ARG A 23 6.87 9.88 -7.96
N GLY A 24 7.15 10.97 -7.24
CA GLY A 24 7.52 12.26 -7.84
C GLY A 24 8.82 12.23 -8.66
N ASP A 25 9.67 11.24 -8.44
CA ASP A 25 10.91 11.00 -9.20
C ASP A 25 10.70 10.16 -10.47
N GLY A 26 9.47 9.71 -10.74
CA GLY A 26 9.11 8.89 -11.90
C GLY A 26 9.62 7.44 -11.85
N LYS A 27 10.22 7.01 -10.73
CA LYS A 27 10.85 5.67 -10.61
C LYS A 27 9.92 4.59 -10.06
N GLY A 28 8.61 4.77 -10.18
CA GLY A 28 7.63 3.76 -9.79
C GLY A 28 6.45 4.33 -9.03
N VAL A 29 5.89 3.53 -8.15
CA VAL A 29 4.62 3.78 -7.46
C VAL A 29 4.75 3.58 -5.96
N VAL A 30 3.88 4.22 -5.21
CA VAL A 30 3.66 3.99 -3.77
C VAL A 30 2.24 3.47 -3.60
N PHE A 31 2.11 2.35 -2.89
CA PHE A 31 0.82 1.78 -2.52
C PHE A 31 0.62 1.83 -1.00
N LEU A 32 -0.56 2.28 -0.58
CA LEU A 32 -1.02 2.06 0.80
C LEU A 32 -1.83 0.77 0.82
N LEU A 33 -1.22 -0.28 1.38
CA LEU A 33 -1.81 -1.60 1.46
C LEU A 33 -2.64 -1.79 2.73
N ASP A 34 -3.70 -2.58 2.65
CA ASP A 34 -4.39 -3.14 3.80
C ASP A 34 -3.82 -4.53 4.13
N ALA A 35 -2.90 -4.55 5.09
CA ALA A 35 -2.20 -5.74 5.55
C ALA A 35 -1.87 -5.61 7.04
N LYS A 36 -1.91 -6.72 7.78
CA LYS A 36 -1.61 -6.75 9.22
C LYS A 36 -0.11 -6.84 9.51
N THR A 37 0.66 -7.32 8.55
CA THR A 37 2.10 -7.57 8.66
C THR A 37 2.81 -7.23 7.37
N GLU A 38 4.12 -7.01 7.44
CA GLU A 38 4.95 -6.86 6.24
C GLU A 38 4.89 -8.11 5.35
N ASP A 39 4.90 -9.31 5.93
CA ASP A 39 4.82 -10.57 5.18
C ASP A 39 3.51 -10.70 4.40
N GLU A 40 2.38 -10.27 4.97
CA GLU A 40 1.11 -10.23 4.25
C GLU A 40 1.15 -9.21 3.10
N ALA A 41 1.73 -8.03 3.33
CA ALA A 41 1.89 -7.02 2.29
C ALA A 41 2.76 -7.54 1.15
N ARG A 42 3.86 -8.22 1.47
CA ARG A 42 4.77 -8.85 0.51
C ARG A 42 4.07 -9.93 -0.30
N ALA A 43 3.35 -10.84 0.35
CA ALA A 43 2.59 -11.88 -0.34
C ALA A 43 1.55 -11.32 -1.32
N VAL A 44 0.91 -10.19 -0.99
CA VAL A 44 0.00 -9.48 -1.90
C VAL A 44 0.76 -8.92 -3.11
N MET A 45 1.88 -8.24 -2.88
CA MET A 45 2.69 -7.63 -3.94
C MET A 45 3.31 -8.68 -4.88
N GLU A 46 3.79 -9.80 -4.33
CA GLU A 46 4.33 -10.94 -5.10
C GLU A 46 3.30 -11.59 -6.03
N THR A 47 2.01 -11.27 -5.91
CA THR A 47 1.00 -11.72 -6.87
C THR A 47 1.07 -10.95 -8.20
N LEU A 48 1.65 -9.75 -8.20
CA LEU A 48 1.77 -8.90 -9.38
C LEU A 48 2.76 -9.46 -10.40
N PRO A 49 2.46 -9.38 -11.70
CA PRO A 49 3.36 -9.86 -12.76
C PRO A 49 4.79 -9.32 -12.66
N LEU A 50 5.00 -8.02 -12.45
CA LEU A 50 6.34 -7.44 -12.40
C LEU A 50 7.14 -7.87 -11.16
N ALA A 51 6.48 -8.10 -10.02
CA ALA A 51 7.12 -8.60 -8.81
C ALA A 51 7.62 -10.04 -9.00
N LYS A 52 6.84 -10.89 -9.68
CA LYS A 52 7.23 -12.29 -9.99
C LYS A 52 8.49 -12.40 -10.86
N GLU A 53 8.67 -11.44 -11.75
CA GLU A 53 9.83 -11.36 -12.63
C GLU A 53 11.06 -10.73 -11.93
N GLN A 54 10.95 -10.36 -10.64
CA GLN A 54 12.00 -9.69 -9.86
C GLN A 54 12.48 -8.38 -10.50
N LEU A 55 11.57 -7.67 -11.18
CA LEU A 55 11.87 -6.43 -11.91
C LEU A 55 11.56 -5.16 -11.10
N MET A 56 11.28 -5.32 -9.80
CA MET A 56 10.91 -4.23 -8.90
C MET A 56 11.83 -4.19 -7.68
N ASP A 57 12.35 -3.01 -7.36
CA ASP A 57 12.89 -2.75 -6.04
C ASP A 57 11.72 -2.56 -5.06
N GLU A 58 11.70 -3.36 -4.00
CA GLU A 58 10.61 -3.33 -3.02
C GLU A 58 11.06 -2.71 -1.69
N GLN A 59 10.21 -1.83 -1.15
CA GLN A 59 10.36 -1.30 0.21
C GLN A 59 9.02 -1.34 0.91
N TYR A 60 9.01 -1.90 2.12
CA TYR A 60 7.83 -1.93 2.98
C TYR A 60 8.08 -1.04 4.19
N ILE A 61 7.11 -0.15 4.45
CA ILE A 61 7.14 0.76 5.59
C ILE A 61 5.85 0.53 6.36
N PRO A 62 5.89 -0.08 7.56
CA PRO A 62 4.71 -0.22 8.39
C PRO A 62 4.13 1.15 8.75
N VAL A 63 2.86 1.36 8.40
CA VAL A 63 2.11 2.58 8.75
C VAL A 63 1.00 2.25 9.71
N GLY A 64 0.75 3.15 10.66
CA GLY A 64 -0.29 3.01 11.67
C GLY A 64 -0.98 4.33 11.96
N PRO A 65 -1.99 4.33 12.83
CA PRO A 65 -2.67 5.55 13.25
C PRO A 65 -1.66 6.58 13.78
N LEU A 66 -1.84 7.85 13.43
CA LEU A 66 -1.03 8.93 13.96
C LEU A 66 -1.49 9.28 15.39
N VAL A 67 -1.12 8.41 16.34
CA VAL A 67 -1.57 8.45 17.74
C VAL A 67 -1.41 9.83 18.40
N PRO A 68 -0.30 10.57 18.21
CA PRO A 68 -0.14 11.88 18.85
C PRO A 68 -1.23 12.89 18.49
N LEU A 69 -1.89 12.79 17.32
CA LEU A 69 -3.00 13.68 16.97
C LEU A 69 -4.19 13.55 17.90
N ARG A 70 -4.40 12.36 18.52
CA ARG A 70 -5.48 12.16 19.50
C ARG A 70 -5.36 13.10 20.70
N VAL A 71 -4.13 13.47 21.07
CA VAL A 71 -3.86 14.40 22.18
C VAL A 71 -4.29 15.83 21.83
N LEU A 72 -4.26 16.19 20.54
CA LEU A 72 -4.59 17.54 20.08
C LEU A 72 -6.09 17.82 20.04
N ILE A 73 -6.95 16.79 20.01
CA ILE A 73 -8.40 16.93 19.80
C ILE A 73 -9.23 17.06 21.10
N GLY A 74 -8.57 17.08 22.26
CA GLY A 74 -9.23 17.24 23.57
C GLY A 74 -10.20 16.10 23.95
N PRO A 75 -10.79 16.13 25.17
CA PRO A 75 -11.62 15.04 25.70
C PRO A 75 -12.97 14.80 24.97
N GLY A 76 -13.28 15.53 23.90
CA GLY A 76 -14.57 15.49 23.21
C GLY A 76 -14.62 14.64 21.94
N ALA A 77 -13.49 14.11 21.46
CA ALA A 77 -13.40 13.36 20.20
C ALA A 77 -13.69 11.84 20.36
N GLN A 78 -14.40 11.46 21.41
CA GLN A 78 -14.91 10.11 21.66
C GLN A 78 -16.44 10.12 21.56
N GLN A 79 -16.96 10.14 20.34
CA GLN A 79 -18.30 9.64 20.02
C GLN A 79 -18.22 8.89 18.70
#